data_AF-B4J1T0-F1
#
_entry.id   AF-B4J1T0-F1
#
_cell.length_a   1.000
_cell.length_b   1.000
_cell.length_c   1.000
_cell.angle_alpha   90.00
_cell.angle_beta   90.00
_cell.angle_gamma   90.00
#
_symmetry.space_group_name_H-M   'P 1'
#
loop_
_entity.id
_entity.type
_entity.pdbx_description
1 polymer ?
#
loop_
_entity_poly.entity_id
_entity_poly.type
_entity_poly.pdbx_seq_one_letter_code
_entity_poly.pdbx_strand_id
1 'polypeptide(L)'
;MLGSLKKKLSNAIQEGMVISESLQQQYRQRVSSSRRGSSSQTSNATTPTTPIGTQDASRLGLNENFSSSRSSSHFLGGQLADGVPTQLNVAAGCNLLSKYEDDWQQIHAANKANAEHASSVAEQITAVLQRAGDQRGTINEVNACLAGLPALVTKLKESVETVRSLEQMGSQLELELEKLENLCEECELQEFVLEQQFQLSRHKQKKLDELEQYRQQIAEQHQQMIRVHEQQLRQLQKERQAVFDDAFRGDLEEYKQRGQLTKILTKTNNLALEEVVLEQNDSEAKDALEQFLNG
;
A
#
# COMPACT_ATOMS: atom_id res chain seq x y z
N MET A 1 -25.69 -11.50 -3.54
CA MET A 1 -24.27 -11.21 -3.79
C MET A 1 -23.42 -11.11 -2.51
N LEU A 2 -23.94 -10.68 -1.36
CA LEU A 2 -23.16 -10.62 -0.10
C LEU A 2 -22.62 -11.98 0.41
N GLY A 3 -23.33 -13.09 0.15
CA GLY A 3 -22.93 -14.41 0.65
C GLY A 3 -21.64 -14.97 0.02
N SER A 4 -21.34 -14.63 -1.24
CA SER A 4 -20.09 -15.04 -1.89
C SER A 4 -18.91 -14.21 -1.40
N LEU A 5 -19.13 -12.92 -1.08
CA LEU A 5 -18.10 -12.04 -0.54
C LEU A 5 -17.68 -12.46 0.88
N LYS A 6 -18.65 -12.83 1.75
CA LYS A 6 -18.35 -13.37 3.08
C LYS A 6 -17.53 -14.67 3.02
N LYS A 7 -17.86 -15.58 2.09
CA LYS A 7 -17.08 -16.81 1.88
C LYS A 7 -15.66 -16.54 1.39
N LYS A 8 -15.49 -15.60 0.45
CA LYS A 8 -14.16 -15.20 -0.04
C LYS A 8 -13.31 -14.56 1.07
N LEU A 9 -13.91 -13.70 1.90
CA LEU A 9 -13.23 -13.09 3.04
C LEU A 9 -12.83 -14.13 4.08
N SER A 10 -13.73 -15.07 4.41
CA SER A 10 -13.42 -16.17 5.33
C SER A 10 -12.28 -17.06 4.83
N ASN A 11 -12.26 -17.39 3.54
CA ASN A 11 -11.17 -18.15 2.94
C ASN A 11 -9.85 -17.36 2.96
N ALA A 12 -9.87 -16.07 2.63
CA ALA A 12 -8.67 -15.24 2.66
C ALA A 12 -8.08 -15.11 4.09
N ILE A 13 -8.92 -15.00 5.11
CA ILE A 13 -8.50 -14.99 6.51
C ILE A 13 -7.87 -16.33 6.91
N GLN A 14 -8.47 -17.44 6.48
CA GLN A 14 -7.98 -18.78 6.78
C GLN A 14 -6.64 -19.06 6.07
N GLU A 15 -6.48 -18.63 4.82
CA GLU A 15 -5.21 -18.68 4.10
C GLU A 15 -4.14 -17.81 4.77
N GLY A 16 -4.51 -16.59 5.20
CA GLY A 16 -3.62 -15.69 5.94
C GLY A 16 -3.13 -16.32 7.25
N MET A 17 -4.00 -17.01 7.99
CA MET A 17 -3.62 -17.76 9.19
C MET A 17 -2.61 -18.88 8.88
N VAL A 18 -2.86 -19.68 7.84
CA VAL A 18 -1.95 -20.77 7.44
C VAL A 18 -0.58 -20.23 7.02
N ILE A 19 -0.55 -19.12 6.28
CA ILE A 19 0.71 -18.47 5.88
C ILE A 19 1.46 -17.98 7.12
N SER A 20 0.79 -17.32 8.05
CA SER A 20 1.42 -16.82 9.29
C SER A 20 2.01 -17.95 10.14
N GLU A 21 1.31 -19.08 10.24
CA GLU A 21 1.77 -20.26 10.97
C GLU A 21 2.98 -20.90 10.29
N SER A 22 2.97 -21.01 8.96
CA SER A 22 4.10 -21.54 8.19
C SER A 22 5.36 -20.69 8.35
N LEU A 23 5.21 -19.36 8.35
CA LEU A 23 6.31 -18.41 8.54
C LEU A 23 6.90 -18.52 9.95
N GLN A 24 6.04 -18.68 10.96
CA GLN A 24 6.44 -18.84 12.35
C GLN A 24 7.14 -20.19 12.59
N GLN A 25 6.69 -21.27 11.94
CA GLN A 25 7.38 -22.56 11.97
C GLN A 25 8.76 -22.47 11.29
N GLN A 26 8.86 -21.80 10.15
CA GLN A 26 10.13 -21.59 9.45
C GLN A 26 11.11 -20.76 10.30
N TYR A 27 10.62 -19.77 11.03
CA TYR A 27 11.44 -19.01 11.98
C TYR A 27 11.96 -19.89 13.12
N ARG A 28 11.09 -20.71 13.74
CA ARG A 28 11.53 -21.68 14.78
C ARG A 28 12.57 -22.66 14.25
N GLN A 29 12.44 -23.13 13.01
CA GLN A 29 13.41 -24.03 12.40
C GLN A 29 14.77 -23.35 12.18
N ARG A 30 14.82 -22.08 11.77
CA ARG A 30 16.10 -21.32 11.63
C ARG A 30 16.78 -21.03 12.96
N VAL A 31 16.00 -20.68 13.98
CA VAL A 31 16.53 -20.40 15.32
C VAL A 31 17.06 -21.68 15.98
N SER A 32 16.37 -22.81 15.80
CA SER A 32 16.80 -24.11 16.32
C SER A 32 18.00 -24.71 15.56
N SER A 33 18.09 -24.49 14.24
CA SER A 33 19.26 -24.89 13.44
C SER A 33 20.50 -24.02 13.70
N SER A 34 20.34 -22.72 13.98
CA SER A 34 21.46 -21.86 14.44
C SER A 34 22.02 -22.28 15.80
N ARG A 35 21.19 -22.89 16.66
CA ARG A 35 21.62 -23.34 18.01
C ARG A 35 22.28 -24.73 18.02
N ARG A 36 22.19 -25.51 16.93
CA ARG A 36 22.88 -26.80 16.76
C ARG A 36 24.23 -26.72 16.04
N GLY A 37 24.60 -25.54 15.52
CA GLY A 37 25.89 -25.32 14.85
C GLY A 37 27.03 -24.81 15.74
N SER A 38 26.81 -24.64 17.05
CA SER A 38 27.81 -24.15 18.01
C SER A 38 28.05 -25.17 19.13
N SER A 39 28.68 -26.30 18.77
CA SER A 39 29.27 -27.19 19.78
C SER A 39 30.43 -27.98 19.17
N SER A 40 31.60 -27.35 19.09
CA SER A 40 32.88 -28.06 19.13
C SER A 40 34.04 -27.10 19.41
N GLN A 41 34.58 -27.24 20.63
CA GLN A 41 35.98 -27.05 21.00
C GLN A 41 36.53 -25.61 21.11
N THR A 42 36.32 -25.02 22.28
CA THR A 42 37.29 -24.09 22.90
C THR A 42 38.19 -24.88 23.84
N SER A 43 39.47 -25.00 23.49
CA SER A 43 40.50 -25.60 24.35
C SER A 43 41.65 -24.59 24.54
N ASN A 44 41.59 -23.90 25.68
CA ASN A 44 42.68 -23.47 26.56
C ASN A 44 43.98 -22.95 25.92
N ALA A 45 44.08 -21.62 25.85
CA ALA A 45 45.36 -20.91 25.90
C ALA A 45 45.80 -20.81 27.36
N THR A 46 46.94 -21.40 27.69
CA THR A 46 47.66 -21.15 28.95
C THR A 46 49.02 -20.58 28.59
N THR A 47 49.27 -19.35 29.02
CA THR A 47 50.60 -18.81 29.24
C THR A 47 51.36 -19.69 30.25
N PRO A 48 52.69 -19.69 30.23
CA PRO A 48 53.33 -19.11 31.39
C PRO A 48 54.54 -18.22 31.09
N THR A 49 54.50 -17.11 31.82
CA THR A 49 55.51 -16.19 32.29
C THR A 49 56.83 -16.85 32.70
N THR A 50 57.91 -16.17 32.36
CA THR A 50 59.28 -16.29 32.87
C THR A 50 59.34 -16.36 34.40
N PRO A 51 60.39 -17.00 34.96
CA PRO A 51 61.10 -16.33 36.04
C PRO A 51 62.62 -16.30 35.83
N ILE A 52 63.16 -15.10 36.04
CA ILE A 52 64.54 -14.80 36.41
C ILE A 52 64.80 -15.37 37.81
N GLY A 53 65.96 -15.98 38.04
CA GLY A 53 66.48 -16.19 39.40
C GLY A 53 67.44 -17.36 39.59
N THR A 54 68.72 -17.09 39.33
CA THR A 54 69.90 -17.51 40.12
C THR A 54 70.25 -19.01 40.28
N GLN A 55 71.57 -19.25 40.19
CA GLN A 55 72.32 -20.45 40.58
C GLN A 55 72.33 -21.59 39.55
N ASP A 56 73.31 -21.58 38.64
CA ASP A 56 74.45 -22.48 38.84
C ASP A 56 75.60 -22.10 37.92
N ALA A 57 76.69 -21.67 38.54
CA ALA A 57 77.99 -21.64 37.92
C ALA A 57 78.54 -23.06 37.94
N SER A 58 78.69 -23.71 36.79
CA SER A 58 79.64 -24.83 36.62
C SER A 58 79.84 -25.21 35.16
N ARG A 59 81.03 -24.87 34.65
CA ARG A 59 81.94 -25.80 33.97
C ARG A 59 81.43 -26.55 32.73
N LEU A 60 81.70 -25.98 31.56
CA LEU A 60 82.28 -26.70 30.41
C LEU A 60 83.63 -26.02 30.13
N GLY A 61 84.67 -26.23 30.94
CA GLY A 61 85.24 -27.55 31.15
C GLY A 61 85.93 -28.01 29.87
N LEU A 62 86.89 -27.21 29.37
CA LEU A 62 87.95 -27.70 28.50
C LEU A 62 88.62 -28.86 29.26
N ASN A 63 88.20 -30.08 28.94
CA ASN A 63 88.79 -31.29 29.49
C ASN A 63 90.09 -31.58 28.74
N GLU A 64 91.09 -30.73 28.94
CA GLU A 64 92.48 -31.05 28.62
C GLU A 64 93.06 -31.92 29.75
N ASN A 65 92.65 -33.18 29.79
CA ASN A 65 93.27 -34.16 30.67
C ASN A 65 93.29 -35.54 30.02
N PHE A 66 94.11 -35.68 28.98
CA PHE A 66 94.67 -36.97 28.58
C PHE A 66 96.20 -36.91 28.64
N SER A 67 96.72 -36.81 29.86
CA SER A 67 98.02 -37.40 30.16
C SER A 67 97.86 -38.92 30.15
N SER A 68 98.06 -39.54 28.99
CA SER A 68 98.43 -40.95 28.90
C SER A 68 99.83 -41.03 28.33
N SER A 69 100.80 -40.91 29.22
CA SER A 69 102.19 -41.31 28.97
C SER A 69 102.21 -42.80 28.68
N ARG A 70 102.11 -43.17 27.40
CA ARG A 70 102.57 -44.46 26.89
C ARG A 70 103.90 -44.25 26.18
N SER A 71 104.96 -44.11 26.98
CA SER A 71 106.32 -44.27 26.50
C SER A 71 106.56 -45.76 26.27
N SER A 72 106.40 -46.21 25.03
CA SER A 72 106.98 -47.47 24.54
C SER A 72 108.03 -47.13 23.50
N SER A 73 109.29 -46.98 23.93
CA SER A 73 110.44 -46.92 23.02
C SER A 73 110.70 -48.33 22.48
N HIS A 74 110.07 -48.68 21.37
CA HIS A 74 110.47 -49.85 20.59
C HIS A 74 111.73 -49.51 19.79
N PHE A 75 112.87 -50.04 20.24
CA PHE A 75 114.10 -50.05 19.49
C PHE A 75 114.00 -51.09 18.36
N LEU A 76 113.90 -50.62 17.12
CA LEU A 76 114.22 -51.45 15.96
C LEU A 76 115.74 -51.34 15.74
N GLY A 77 116.48 -52.33 16.26
CA GLY A 77 117.88 -52.53 15.93
C GLY A 77 118.00 -53.08 14.52
N GLY A 78 118.36 -52.22 13.56
CA GLY A 78 118.70 -52.62 12.20
C GLY A 78 119.07 -51.40 11.35
N GLN A 79 120.34 -51.32 10.93
CA GLN A 79 120.85 -50.30 10.02
C GLN A 79 120.06 -50.30 8.70
N LEU A 80 119.34 -49.21 8.44
CA LEU A 80 118.96 -48.82 7.10
C LEU A 80 119.83 -47.64 6.69
N ALA A 81 120.45 -47.79 5.52
CA ALA A 81 121.40 -46.86 4.96
C ALA A 81 120.75 -45.53 4.55
N ASP A 82 121.59 -44.49 4.64
CA ASP A 82 121.46 -43.15 4.04
C ASP A 82 120.51 -42.13 4.72
N GLY A 83 121.11 -41.23 5.49
CA GLY A 83 120.61 -39.86 5.74
C GLY A 83 119.48 -39.64 6.77
N VAL A 84 118.80 -40.68 7.27
CA VAL A 84 117.64 -40.48 8.17
C VAL A 84 118.04 -40.54 9.66
N PRO A 85 117.70 -39.52 10.49
CA PRO A 85 118.04 -39.52 11.92
C PRO A 85 117.47 -40.75 12.65
N THR A 86 118.33 -41.46 13.38
CA THR A 86 118.02 -42.70 14.14
C THR A 86 117.18 -42.48 15.40
N GLN A 87 116.72 -41.25 15.65
CA GLN A 87 115.78 -40.88 16.71
C GLN A 87 114.50 -40.27 16.13
N LEU A 88 113.83 -41.00 15.22
CA LEU A 88 112.44 -40.69 14.91
C LEU A 88 111.56 -41.22 16.03
N ASN A 89 110.95 -40.32 16.81
CA ASN A 89 109.93 -40.69 17.77
C ASN A 89 108.62 -41.00 17.02
N VAL A 90 108.55 -42.21 16.47
CA VAL A 90 107.38 -42.72 15.74
C VAL A 90 106.11 -42.60 16.60
N ALA A 91 106.21 -42.79 17.92
CA ALA A 91 105.09 -42.62 18.83
C ALA A 91 104.56 -41.19 18.89
N ALA A 92 105.41 -40.16 18.78
CA ALA A 92 104.97 -38.77 18.69
C ALA A 92 104.21 -38.49 17.40
N GLY A 93 104.63 -39.08 16.28
CA GLY A 93 103.90 -39.01 15.00
C GLY A 93 102.54 -39.70 15.06
N CYS A 94 102.48 -40.89 15.66
CA CYS A 94 101.22 -41.62 15.86
C CYS A 94 100.26 -40.86 16.79
N ASN A 95 100.76 -40.27 17.89
CA ASN A 95 99.93 -39.49 18.82
C ASN A 95 99.39 -38.22 18.17
N LEU A 96 100.19 -37.54 17.33
CA LEU A 96 99.75 -36.36 16.60
C LEU A 96 98.66 -36.71 15.58
N LEU A 97 98.83 -37.82 14.86
CA LEU A 97 97.82 -38.31 13.91
C LEU A 97 96.51 -38.67 14.63
N SER A 98 96.60 -39.40 15.75
CA SER A 98 95.43 -39.75 16.57
C SER A 98 94.69 -38.52 17.06
N LYS A 99 95.40 -37.49 17.52
CA LYS A 99 94.78 -36.23 17.94
C LYS A 99 94.04 -35.56 16.78
N TYR A 100 94.66 -35.46 15.60
CA TYR A 100 94.01 -34.84 14.45
C TYR A 100 92.84 -35.68 13.91
N GLU A 101 92.90 -37.00 14.04
CA GLU A 101 91.79 -37.89 13.73
C GLU A 101 90.61 -37.66 14.68
N ASP A 102 90.86 -37.55 15.98
CA ASP A 102 89.85 -37.24 17.01
C ASP A 102 89.24 -35.84 16.78
N ASP A 103 90.08 -34.81 16.58
CA ASP A 103 89.66 -33.43 16.30
C ASP A 103 88.81 -33.38 15.01
N TRP A 104 89.23 -34.08 13.95
CA TRP A 104 88.47 -34.17 12.70
C TRP A 104 87.13 -34.87 12.91
N GLN A 105 87.10 -35.97 13.65
CA GLN A 105 85.86 -36.72 13.92
C GLN A 105 84.87 -35.85 14.73
N GLN A 106 85.36 -35.10 15.71
CA GLN A 106 84.53 -34.17 16.48
C GLN A 106 83.95 -33.06 15.59
N ILE A 107 84.78 -32.42 14.77
CA ILE A 107 84.33 -31.36 13.84
C ILE A 107 83.32 -31.93 12.83
N HIS A 108 83.56 -33.13 12.31
CA HIS A 108 82.67 -33.78 11.36
C HIS A 108 81.31 -34.10 11.99
N ALA A 109 81.30 -34.65 13.21
CA ALA A 109 80.08 -34.93 13.95
C ALA A 109 79.29 -33.63 14.24
N ALA A 110 79.98 -32.56 14.68
CA ALA A 110 79.36 -31.26 14.92
C ALA A 110 78.79 -30.64 13.64
N ASN A 111 79.50 -30.75 12.51
CA ASN A 111 79.02 -30.26 11.22
C ASN A 111 77.79 -31.03 10.73
N LYS A 112 77.78 -32.36 10.92
CA LYS A 112 76.61 -33.19 10.58
C LYS A 112 75.39 -32.80 11.42
N ALA A 113 75.55 -32.66 12.74
CA ALA A 113 74.46 -32.20 13.62
C ALA A 113 73.98 -30.79 13.24
N ASN A 114 74.89 -29.88 12.92
CA ASN A 114 74.54 -28.53 12.46
C ASN A 114 73.78 -28.55 11.12
N ALA A 115 74.15 -29.42 10.17
CA ALA A 115 73.43 -29.60 8.92
C ALA A 115 72.01 -30.15 9.14
N GLU A 116 71.85 -31.12 10.05
CA GLU A 116 70.54 -31.65 10.46
C GLU A 116 69.67 -30.56 11.11
N HIS A 117 70.23 -29.76 12.02
CA HIS A 117 69.53 -28.63 12.63
C HIS A 117 69.14 -27.56 11.59
N ALA A 118 70.03 -27.21 10.66
CA ALA A 118 69.74 -26.26 9.60
C ALA A 118 68.61 -26.75 8.68
N SER A 119 68.59 -28.05 8.36
CA SER A 119 67.49 -28.67 7.59
C SER A 119 66.15 -28.56 8.33
N SER A 120 66.13 -28.87 9.63
CA SER A 120 64.90 -28.75 10.44
C SER A 120 64.38 -27.31 10.52
N VAL A 121 65.28 -26.32 10.65
CA VAL A 121 64.90 -24.91 10.64
C VAL A 121 64.35 -24.50 9.26
N ALA A 122 64.94 -24.97 8.16
CA ALA A 122 64.45 -24.68 6.82
C ALA A 122 63.02 -25.23 6.58
N GLU A 123 62.72 -26.41 7.10
CA GLU A 123 61.35 -26.98 7.08
C GLU A 123 60.36 -26.10 7.86
N GLN A 124 60.74 -25.64 9.06
CA GLN A 124 59.89 -24.76 9.86
C GLN A 124 59.65 -23.41 9.17
N ILE A 125 60.69 -22.81 8.57
CA ILE A 125 60.57 -21.56 7.80
C ILE A 125 59.60 -21.75 6.63
N THR A 126 59.72 -22.86 5.90
CA THR A 126 58.83 -23.17 4.78
C THR A 126 57.37 -23.31 5.23
N ALA A 127 57.13 -24.00 6.35
CA ALA A 127 55.80 -24.16 6.92
C ALA A 127 55.19 -22.81 7.38
N VAL A 128 55.99 -21.93 7.98
CA VAL A 128 55.55 -20.58 8.36
C VAL A 128 55.23 -19.73 7.12
N LEU A 129 56.06 -19.80 6.09
CA LEU A 129 55.84 -19.07 4.84
C LEU A 129 54.56 -19.51 4.14
N GLN A 130 54.29 -20.82 4.11
CA GLN A 130 53.04 -21.35 3.57
C GLN A 130 51.83 -20.82 4.36
N ARG A 131 51.86 -20.93 5.70
CA ARG A 131 50.77 -20.43 6.55
C ARG A 131 50.53 -18.94 6.38
N ALA A 132 51.60 -18.14 6.28
CA ALA A 132 51.49 -16.70 6.05
C ALA A 132 50.90 -16.39 4.66
N GLY A 133 51.24 -17.19 3.65
CA GLY A 133 50.65 -17.14 2.32
C GLY A 133 49.15 -17.40 2.35
N ASP A 134 48.72 -18.48 3.03
CA ASP A 134 47.32 -18.86 3.19
C ASP A 134 46.53 -17.76 3.92
N GLN A 135 47.06 -17.26 5.04
CA GLN A 135 46.45 -16.17 5.81
C GLN A 135 46.29 -14.90 4.98
N ARG A 136 47.31 -14.54 4.18
CA ARG A 136 47.22 -13.40 3.27
C ARG A 136 46.15 -13.61 2.20
N GLY A 137 46.00 -14.83 1.70
CA GLY A 137 44.91 -15.22 0.80
C GLY A 137 43.54 -14.94 1.42
N THR A 138 43.29 -15.47 2.62
CA THR A 138 42.03 -15.26 3.35
C THR A 138 41.78 -13.77 3.65
N ILE A 139 42.80 -13.00 4.05
CA ILE A 139 42.67 -11.56 4.29
C ILE A 139 42.28 -10.83 3.00
N ASN A 140 42.85 -11.20 1.86
CA ASN A 140 42.51 -10.60 0.58
C ASN A 140 41.07 -10.91 0.16
N GLU A 141 40.60 -12.14 0.38
CA GLU A 141 39.20 -12.51 0.14
C GLU A 141 38.24 -11.70 1.02
N VAL A 142 38.54 -11.58 2.31
CA VAL A 142 37.75 -10.76 3.24
C VAL A 142 37.74 -9.30 2.79
N ASN A 143 38.89 -8.74 2.43
CA ASN A 143 38.98 -7.37 1.94
C ASN A 143 38.16 -7.16 0.67
N ALA A 144 38.17 -8.13 -0.26
CA ALA A 144 37.35 -8.07 -1.47
C ALA A 144 35.85 -8.09 -1.13
N CYS A 145 35.42 -8.93 -0.19
CA CYS A 145 34.03 -8.96 0.28
C CYS A 145 33.63 -7.63 0.95
N LEU A 146 34.50 -7.07 1.80
CA LEU A 146 34.24 -5.81 2.49
C LEU A 146 34.21 -4.62 1.53
N ALA A 147 35.02 -4.63 0.47
CA ALA A 147 35.01 -3.60 -0.57
C ALA A 147 33.68 -3.51 -1.32
N GLY A 148 32.87 -4.58 -1.33
CA GLY A 148 31.53 -4.58 -1.92
C GLY A 148 30.43 -3.95 -1.06
N LEU A 149 30.65 -3.78 0.25
CA LEU A 149 29.63 -3.26 1.18
C LEU A 149 29.15 -1.84 0.83
N PRO A 150 30.02 -0.87 0.48
CA PRO A 150 29.56 0.46 0.10
C PRO A 150 28.59 0.45 -1.08
N ALA A 151 28.85 -0.39 -2.10
CA ALA A 151 27.96 -0.52 -3.25
C ALA A 151 26.59 -1.11 -2.86
N LEU A 152 26.57 -2.10 -1.95
CA LEU A 152 25.33 -2.65 -1.40
C LEU A 152 24.55 -1.58 -0.60
N VAL A 153 25.24 -0.78 0.21
CA VAL A 153 24.64 0.32 0.96
C VAL A 153 24.02 1.36 0.02
N THR A 154 24.68 1.71 -1.08
CA THR A 154 24.13 2.62 -2.09
C THR A 154 22.85 2.06 -2.71
N LYS A 155 22.87 0.80 -3.15
CA LYS A 155 21.67 0.13 -3.71
C LYS A 155 20.52 0.05 -2.70
N LEU A 156 20.84 -0.21 -1.42
CA LEU A 156 19.84 -0.22 -0.36
C LEU A 156 19.22 1.18 -0.17
N LYS A 157 20.04 2.25 -0.18
CA LYS A 157 19.55 3.63 -0.10
C LYS A 157 18.67 3.99 -1.29
N GLU A 158 19.04 3.59 -2.51
CA GLU A 158 18.22 3.77 -3.71
C GLU A 158 16.88 3.04 -3.57
N SER A 159 16.90 1.78 -3.10
CA SER A 159 15.67 1.03 -2.85
C SER A 159 14.79 1.70 -1.80
N VAL A 160 15.35 2.20 -0.70
CA VAL A 160 14.61 2.97 0.31
C VAL A 160 13.98 4.22 -0.29
N GLU A 161 14.68 4.93 -1.17
CA GLU A 161 14.14 6.12 -1.84
C GLU A 161 13.01 5.77 -2.81
N THR A 162 13.12 4.66 -3.54
CA THR A 162 12.00 4.19 -4.39
C THR A 162 10.77 3.83 -3.57
N VAL A 163 10.94 3.21 -2.40
CA VAL A 163 9.82 2.90 -1.49
C VAL A 163 9.19 4.19 -0.97
N ARG A 164 9.99 5.16 -0.53
CA ARG A 164 9.48 6.48 -0.09
C ARG A 164 8.68 7.20 -1.19
N SER A 165 9.17 7.16 -2.42
CA SER A 165 8.48 7.74 -3.58
C SER A 165 7.13 7.06 -3.84
N LEU A 166 7.07 5.72 -3.73
CA LEU A 166 5.83 4.97 -3.85
C LEU A 166 4.85 5.29 -2.72
N GLU A 167 5.33 5.42 -1.48
CA GLU A 167 4.50 5.84 -0.34
C GLU A 167 3.88 7.22 -0.58
N GLN A 168 4.68 8.19 -1.04
CA GLN A 168 4.19 9.53 -1.38
C GLN A 168 3.14 9.50 -2.49
N MET A 169 3.37 8.72 -3.55
CA MET A 169 2.40 8.56 -4.64
C MET A 169 1.13 7.87 -4.16
N GLY A 170 1.25 6.89 -3.27
CA GLY A 170 0.13 6.22 -2.62
C GLY A 170 -0.73 7.22 -1.83
N SER A 171 -0.11 8.05 -0.99
CA SER A 171 -0.84 9.09 -0.23
C SER A 171 -1.50 10.13 -1.14
N GLN A 172 -0.87 10.51 -2.26
CA GLN A 172 -1.50 11.41 -3.23
C GLN A 172 -2.71 10.74 -3.90
N LEU A 173 -2.61 9.46 -4.23
CA LEU A 173 -3.72 8.71 -4.83
C LEU A 173 -4.90 8.61 -3.87
N GLU A 174 -4.65 8.34 -2.58
CA GLU A 174 -5.69 8.32 -1.55
C GLU A 174 -6.42 9.67 -1.45
N LEU A 175 -5.68 10.78 -1.50
CA LEU A 175 -6.28 12.12 -1.50
C LEU A 175 -7.14 12.39 -2.74
N GLU A 176 -6.67 11.99 -3.93
CA GLU A 176 -7.45 12.16 -5.16
C GLU A 176 -8.69 11.24 -5.19
N LEU A 177 -8.61 10.04 -4.59
CA LEU A 177 -9.77 9.16 -4.44
C LEU A 177 -10.82 9.75 -3.49
N GLU A 178 -10.40 10.34 -2.38
CA GLU A 178 -11.30 11.05 -1.45
C GLU A 178 -12.00 12.23 -2.15
N LYS A 179 -11.27 13.01 -2.96
CA LYS A 179 -11.88 14.09 -3.76
C LYS A 179 -12.88 13.54 -4.78
N LEU A 180 -12.59 12.41 -5.41
CA LEU A 180 -13.48 11.77 -6.37
C LEU A 180 -14.76 11.27 -5.69
N GLU A 181 -14.65 10.66 -4.51
CA GLU A 181 -15.79 10.22 -3.71
C GLU A 181 -16.70 11.40 -3.37
N ASN A 182 -16.14 12.50 -2.84
CA ASN A 182 -16.88 13.74 -2.57
C ASN A 182 -17.60 14.27 -3.81
N LEU A 183 -16.95 14.25 -4.97
CA LEU A 183 -17.55 14.71 -6.23
C LEU A 183 -18.70 13.80 -6.69
N CYS A 184 -18.57 12.49 -6.52
CA CYS A 184 -19.63 11.54 -6.81
C CYS A 184 -20.85 11.78 -5.91
N GLU A 185 -20.66 11.96 -4.61
CA GLU A 185 -21.74 12.29 -3.67
C GLU A 185 -22.44 13.61 -4.04
N GLU A 186 -21.68 14.63 -4.44
CA GLU A 186 -22.25 15.91 -4.89
C GLU A 186 -23.10 15.74 -6.15
N CYS A 187 -22.63 14.95 -7.12
CA CYS A 187 -23.39 14.64 -8.34
C CYS A 187 -24.69 13.88 -8.03
N GLU A 188 -24.64 12.87 -7.17
CA GLU A 188 -25.83 12.12 -6.74
C GLU A 188 -26.85 13.03 -6.05
N LEU A 189 -26.38 13.92 -5.17
CA LEU A 189 -27.24 14.90 -4.51
C LEU A 189 -27.87 15.87 -5.53
N GLN A 190 -27.10 16.35 -6.49
CA GLN A 190 -27.59 17.25 -7.52
C GLN A 190 -28.67 16.58 -8.39
N GLU A 191 -28.45 15.32 -8.79
CA GLU A 191 -29.44 14.53 -9.53
C GLU A 191 -30.73 14.35 -8.72
N PHE A 192 -30.60 14.01 -7.43
CA PHE A 192 -31.74 13.89 -6.53
C PHE A 192 -32.55 15.18 -6.43
N VAL A 193 -31.88 16.33 -6.24
CA VAL A 193 -32.54 17.65 -6.16
C VAL A 193 -33.27 17.98 -7.45
N LEU A 194 -32.64 17.72 -8.61
CA LEU A 194 -33.24 17.96 -9.93
C LEU A 194 -34.51 17.11 -10.12
N GLU A 195 -34.47 15.83 -9.76
CA GLU A 195 -35.62 14.94 -9.85
C GLU A 195 -36.77 15.42 -8.94
N GLN A 196 -36.47 15.84 -7.70
CA GLN A 196 -37.49 16.40 -6.81
C GLN A 196 -38.11 17.68 -7.40
N GLN A 197 -37.30 18.57 -7.98
CA GLN A 197 -37.79 19.79 -8.63
C GLN A 197 -38.69 19.46 -9.82
N PHE A 198 -38.34 18.44 -10.62
CA PHE A 198 -39.14 17.98 -11.73
C PHE A 198 -40.48 17.39 -11.27
N GLN A 199 -40.49 16.57 -10.22
CA GLN A 199 -41.70 16.02 -9.62
C GLN A 199 -42.64 17.12 -9.10
N LEU A 200 -42.09 18.13 -8.41
CA LEU A 200 -42.87 19.28 -7.94
C LEU A 200 -43.46 20.08 -9.11
N SER A 201 -42.69 20.33 -10.16
CA SER A 201 -43.15 21.05 -11.35
C SER A 201 -44.26 20.28 -12.08
N ARG A 202 -44.11 18.97 -12.22
CA ARG A 202 -45.13 18.09 -12.79
C ARG A 202 -46.42 18.09 -11.97
N HIS A 203 -46.31 17.99 -10.64
CA HIS A 203 -47.48 18.03 -9.76
C HIS A 203 -48.19 19.38 -9.85
N LYS A 204 -47.45 20.49 -9.85
CA LYS A 204 -48.00 21.84 -10.05
C LYS A 204 -48.75 21.94 -11.38
N GLN A 205 -48.15 21.47 -12.48
CA GLN A 205 -48.80 21.50 -13.79
C GLN A 205 -50.10 20.69 -13.78
N LYS A 206 -50.08 19.48 -13.22
CA LYS A 206 -51.28 18.65 -13.10
C LYS A 206 -52.40 19.35 -12.33
N LYS A 207 -52.06 20.09 -11.26
CA LYS A 207 -53.04 20.87 -10.49
C LYS A 207 -53.60 22.06 -11.27
N LEU A 208 -52.79 22.72 -12.10
CA LEU A 208 -53.28 23.77 -12.99
C LEU A 208 -54.23 23.20 -14.05
N ASP A 209 -53.90 22.05 -14.65
CA ASP A 209 -54.76 21.39 -15.63
C ASP A 209 -56.08 20.93 -15.01
N GLU A 210 -56.06 20.37 -13.79
CA GLU A 210 -57.26 20.01 -13.03
C GLU A 210 -58.14 21.23 -12.75
N LEU A 211 -57.56 22.36 -12.32
CA LEU A 211 -58.30 23.60 -12.09
C LEU A 211 -58.93 24.14 -13.37
N GLU A 212 -58.19 24.13 -14.48
CA GLU A 212 -58.70 24.59 -15.77
C GLU A 212 -59.86 23.72 -16.27
N GLN A 213 -59.77 22.40 -16.09
CA GLN A 213 -60.88 21.47 -16.38
C GLN A 213 -62.11 21.79 -15.53
N TYR A 214 -61.95 22.06 -14.23
CA TYR A 214 -63.07 22.47 -13.37
C TYR A 214 -63.70 23.79 -13.84
N ARG A 215 -62.89 24.78 -14.25
CA ARG A 215 -63.40 26.05 -14.78
C ARG A 215 -64.20 25.85 -16.07
N GLN A 216 -63.70 25.02 -16.98
CA GLN A 216 -64.39 24.67 -18.22
C GLN A 216 -65.73 23.97 -17.93
N GLN A 217 -65.75 22.99 -17.02
CA GLN A 217 -66.99 22.30 -16.62
C GLN A 217 -68.03 23.27 -16.04
N ILE A 218 -67.63 24.19 -15.17
CA ILE A 218 -68.54 25.21 -14.62
C ILE A 218 -69.06 26.14 -15.71
N ALA A 219 -68.19 26.58 -16.62
CA ALA A 219 -68.59 27.43 -17.75
C ALA A 219 -69.58 26.73 -18.69
N GLU A 220 -69.36 25.44 -18.99
CA GLU A 220 -70.26 24.61 -19.79
C GLU A 220 -71.61 24.42 -19.10
N GLN A 221 -71.62 24.12 -17.79
CA GLN A 221 -72.85 24.01 -17.01
C GLN A 221 -73.63 25.32 -17.03
N HIS A 222 -72.96 26.44 -16.79
CA HIS A 222 -73.58 27.77 -16.82
C HIS A 222 -74.15 28.10 -18.21
N GLN A 223 -73.38 27.84 -19.28
CA GLN A 223 -73.84 28.06 -20.64
C GLN A 223 -75.06 27.18 -20.98
N GLN A 224 -75.08 25.94 -20.51
CA GLN A 224 -76.22 25.05 -20.70
C GLN A 224 -77.45 25.54 -19.94
N MET A 225 -77.30 26.01 -18.70
CA MET A 225 -78.38 26.60 -17.92
C MET A 225 -78.97 27.84 -18.61
N ILE A 226 -78.12 28.72 -19.15
CA ILE A 226 -78.57 29.88 -19.94
C ILE A 226 -79.38 29.42 -21.16
N ARG A 227 -78.86 28.46 -21.95
CA ARG A 227 -79.58 27.95 -23.13
C ARG A 227 -80.95 27.37 -22.76
N VAL A 228 -81.04 26.60 -21.68
CA VAL A 228 -82.31 26.04 -21.20
C VAL A 228 -83.27 27.16 -20.81
N HIS A 229 -82.79 28.16 -20.06
CA HIS A 229 -83.59 29.30 -19.66
C HIS A 229 -84.09 30.13 -20.85
N GLU A 230 -83.22 30.43 -21.83
CA GLU A 230 -83.59 31.12 -23.07
C GLU A 230 -84.63 30.33 -23.89
N GLN A 231 -84.50 29.00 -23.97
CA GLN A 231 -85.46 28.15 -24.65
C GLN A 231 -86.84 28.19 -23.97
N GLN A 232 -86.86 28.11 -22.64
CA GLN A 232 -88.11 28.24 -21.87
C GLN A 232 -88.77 29.60 -22.11
N LEU A 233 -87.99 30.69 -22.09
CA LEU A 233 -88.51 32.03 -22.34
C LEU A 233 -89.07 32.18 -23.76
N ARG A 234 -88.37 31.66 -24.78
CA ARG A 234 -88.85 31.65 -26.18
C ARG A 234 -90.13 30.83 -26.34
N GLN A 235 -90.23 29.69 -25.65
CA GLN A 235 -91.43 28.86 -25.69
C GLN A 235 -92.62 29.59 -25.08
N LEU A 236 -92.43 30.21 -23.90
CA LEU A 236 -93.45 31.02 -23.25
C LEU A 236 -93.92 32.19 -24.14
N GLN A 237 -92.99 32.86 -24.83
CA GLN A 237 -93.32 33.93 -25.77
C GLN A 237 -94.15 33.42 -26.96
N LYS A 238 -93.79 32.27 -27.55
CA LYS A 238 -94.55 31.64 -28.63
C LYS A 238 -95.96 31.26 -28.19
N GLU A 239 -96.11 30.68 -27.00
CA GLU A 239 -97.42 30.33 -26.44
C GLU A 239 -98.27 31.59 -26.25
N ARG A 240 -97.71 32.66 -25.67
CA ARG A 240 -98.40 33.95 -25.55
C ARG A 240 -98.83 34.49 -26.91
N GLN A 241 -97.93 34.49 -27.89
CA GLN A 241 -98.25 34.98 -29.24
C GLN A 241 -99.33 34.15 -29.93
N ALA A 242 -99.29 32.82 -29.79
CA ALA A 242 -100.33 31.94 -30.32
C ALA A 242 -101.70 32.22 -29.68
N VAL A 243 -101.75 32.48 -28.38
CA VAL A 243 -102.98 32.88 -27.67
C VAL A 243 -103.49 34.24 -28.18
N PHE A 244 -102.61 35.22 -28.38
CA PHE A 244 -102.98 36.53 -28.95
C PHE A 244 -103.46 36.42 -30.39
N ASP A 245 -102.80 35.63 -31.23
CA ASP A 245 -103.21 35.41 -32.62
C ASP A 245 -104.55 34.68 -32.71
N ASP A 246 -104.83 33.75 -31.79
CA ASP A 246 -106.12 33.06 -31.71
C ASP A 246 -107.25 33.98 -31.27
N ALA A 247 -107.00 34.80 -30.23
CA ALA A 247 -107.92 35.85 -29.82
C ALA A 247 -108.18 36.84 -30.97
N PHE A 248 -107.14 37.27 -31.69
CA PHE A 248 -107.27 38.17 -32.83
C PHE A 248 -108.08 37.57 -33.98
N ARG A 249 -107.91 36.27 -34.28
CA ARG A 249 -108.75 35.57 -35.27
C ARG A 249 -110.22 35.56 -34.83
N GLY A 250 -110.48 35.29 -33.56
CA GLY A 250 -111.81 35.39 -32.96
C GLY A 250 -112.42 36.79 -33.13
N ASP A 251 -111.65 37.83 -32.78
CA ASP A 251 -112.06 39.24 -32.92
C ASP A 251 -112.36 39.61 -34.39
N LEU A 252 -111.56 39.12 -35.33
CA LEU A 252 -111.74 39.34 -36.76
C LEU A 252 -113.01 38.64 -37.28
N GLU A 253 -113.29 37.43 -36.80
CA GLU A 253 -114.52 36.70 -37.11
C GLU A 253 -115.75 37.39 -36.52
N GLU A 254 -115.67 37.89 -35.29
CA GLU A 254 -116.72 38.69 -34.66
C GLU A 254 -117.00 39.97 -35.46
N TYR A 255 -115.96 40.68 -35.90
CA TYR A 255 -116.09 41.85 -36.74
C TYR A 255 -116.76 41.54 -38.08
N LYS A 256 -116.35 40.45 -38.75
CA LYS A 256 -116.97 40.02 -40.03
C LYS A 256 -118.45 39.69 -39.87
N GLN A 257 -118.87 39.16 -38.73
CA GLN A 257 -120.27 38.78 -38.47
C GLN A 257 -121.14 39.97 -38.01
N ARG A 258 -120.60 40.88 -37.19
CA ARG A 258 -121.38 41.93 -36.51
C ARG A 258 -121.12 43.36 -37.02
N GLY A 259 -120.07 43.57 -37.82
CA GLY A 259 -119.70 44.89 -38.40
C GLY A 259 -119.06 45.88 -37.43
N GLN A 260 -118.92 45.53 -36.13
CA GLN A 260 -118.24 46.32 -35.09
C GLN A 260 -117.55 45.38 -34.11
N LEU A 261 -116.31 45.69 -33.73
CA LEU A 261 -115.60 44.98 -32.66
C LEU A 261 -116.14 45.41 -31.30
N THR A 262 -116.26 44.46 -30.36
CA THR A 262 -116.41 44.75 -28.94
C THR A 262 -115.11 45.39 -28.44
N LYS A 263 -115.12 46.71 -28.22
CA LYS A 263 -113.95 47.40 -27.65
C LYS A 263 -113.62 46.78 -26.30
N ILE A 264 -112.42 46.22 -26.20
CA ILE A 264 -111.81 45.92 -24.91
C ILE A 264 -111.74 47.25 -24.16
N LEU A 265 -112.49 47.34 -23.06
CA LEU A 265 -112.41 48.48 -22.15
C LEU A 265 -111.03 48.41 -21.49
N THR A 266 -110.06 49.13 -22.04
CA THR A 266 -108.80 49.37 -21.35
C THR A 266 -109.15 50.11 -20.06
N LYS A 267 -109.02 49.45 -18.91
CA LYS A 267 -108.84 50.18 -17.66
C LYS A 267 -107.55 50.96 -17.86
N THR A 268 -107.71 52.26 -18.09
CA THR A 268 -106.64 53.25 -18.05
C THR A 268 -106.04 53.25 -16.64
N ASN A 269 -105.12 52.34 -16.36
CA ASN A 269 -104.08 52.62 -15.40
C ASN A 269 -103.06 53.46 -16.16
N ASN A 270 -103.19 54.78 -15.99
CA ASN A 270 -102.21 55.77 -16.39
C ASN A 270 -100.93 55.53 -15.57
N LEU A 271 -100.13 54.55 -15.95
CA LEU A 271 -98.73 54.49 -15.54
C LEU A 271 -97.94 55.23 -16.62
N ALA A 272 -97.63 56.50 -16.35
CA ALA A 272 -96.69 57.24 -17.18
C ALA A 272 -95.33 56.52 -17.16
N LEU A 273 -94.53 56.62 -18.23
CA LEU A 273 -93.17 56.04 -18.28
C LEU A 273 -92.25 56.54 -17.15
N GLU A 274 -92.66 57.57 -16.42
CA GLU A 274 -92.02 58.14 -15.23
C GLU A 274 -92.18 57.26 -13.97
N GLU A 275 -93.13 56.31 -13.97
CA GLU A 275 -93.45 55.41 -12.84
C GLU A 275 -92.96 53.97 -13.06
N VAL A 276 -92.25 53.69 -14.16
CA VAL A 276 -91.39 52.51 -14.23
C VAL A 276 -90.15 52.84 -13.38
N VAL A 277 -90.21 52.50 -12.10
CA VAL A 277 -89.00 52.35 -11.31
C VAL A 277 -88.23 51.20 -11.96
N LEU A 278 -87.24 51.53 -12.81
CA LEU A 278 -86.10 50.64 -12.98
C LEU A 278 -85.61 50.38 -11.57
N GLU A 279 -85.76 49.15 -11.07
CA GLU A 279 -85.20 48.76 -9.77
C GLU A 279 -83.78 49.32 -9.71
N GLN A 280 -83.62 50.32 -8.84
CA GLN A 280 -82.42 51.10 -8.73
C GLN A 280 -81.33 50.15 -8.25
N ASN A 281 -80.48 49.71 -9.18
CA ASN A 281 -79.25 48.98 -8.87
C ASN A 281 -79.45 47.94 -7.77
N ASP A 282 -79.93 46.73 -8.08
CA ASP A 282 -79.79 45.60 -7.16
C ASP A 282 -78.35 45.61 -6.64
N SER A 283 -78.17 45.96 -5.37
CA SER A 283 -76.84 45.94 -4.76
C SER A 283 -76.30 44.51 -4.79
N GLU A 284 -77.20 43.51 -4.79
CA GLU A 284 -76.89 42.10 -5.05
C GLU A 284 -76.33 41.85 -6.46
N ALA A 285 -76.79 42.55 -7.50
CA ALA A 285 -76.25 42.39 -8.85
C ALA A 285 -74.86 43.03 -9.00
N LYS A 286 -74.57 44.11 -8.26
CA LYS A 286 -73.22 44.68 -8.17
C LYS A 286 -72.29 43.82 -7.31
N ASP A 287 -72.77 43.28 -6.19
CA ASP A 287 -72.02 42.32 -5.36
C ASP A 287 -71.69 41.05 -6.15
N ALA A 288 -72.63 40.53 -6.93
CA ALA A 288 -72.41 39.36 -7.78
C ALA A 288 -71.38 39.63 -8.90
N LEU A 289 -71.39 40.84 -9.46
CA LEU A 289 -70.42 41.25 -10.50
C LEU A 289 -69.03 41.51 -9.91
N GLU A 290 -68.94 42.12 -8.72
CA GLU A 290 -67.68 42.34 -8.00
C GLU A 290 -67.08 41.02 -7.49
N GLN A 291 -67.92 40.06 -7.07
CA GLN A 291 -67.49 38.73 -6.68
C GLN A 291 -67.03 37.87 -7.87
N PHE A 292 -67.60 38.06 -9.06
CA PHE A 292 -67.14 37.42 -10.30
C PHE A 292 -65.81 37.99 -10.82
N LEU A 293 -65.54 39.28 -10.61
CA LEU A 293 -64.31 39.94 -11.08
C LEU A 293 -63.12 39.76 -10.12
N ASN A 294 -63.36 39.52 -8.83
CA ASN A 294 -62.32 39.45 -7.79
C ASN A 294 -62.12 38.04 -7.17
N GLY A 295 -62.81 37.01 -7.68
CA GLY A 295 -62.62 35.59 -7.31
C GLY A 295 -61.93 34.80 -8.40
#